data_AF-B9TFP8-F1
#
_entry.id   AF-B9TFP8-F1
#
_cell.length_a   1.000
_cell.length_b   1.000
_cell.length_c   1.000
_cell.angle_alpha   90.00
_cell.angle_beta   90.00
_cell.angle_gamma   90.00
#
_symmetry.space_group_name_H-M   'P 1'
#
loop_
_entity.id
_entity.type
_entity.pdbx_description
1 polymer ?
#
loop_
_entity_poly.entity_id
_entity_poly.type
_entity_poly.pdbx_seq_one_letter_code
_entity_poly.pdbx_strand_id
1 'polypeptide(L)'
;MSAQSMRLNTVASNLANADSVVSSDGKPYQSKQVVFKAVQDAANKSSTVEVERVIEDTKPGKMVYDPKHPMANADGYITMPNVNVTEEMVNMISASRAYQNNVETMNAAKTMLLKTLNIGQ
;
A
#
# COMPACT_ATOMS: atom_id res chain seq x y z
N MET A 1 -1.06 -1.01 -13.92
CA MET A 1 0.17 -0.70 -13.14
C MET A 1 -0.10 0.30 -12.02
N SER A 2 -0.90 1.35 -12.24
CA SER A 2 -1.27 2.37 -11.23
C SER A 2 -1.75 1.78 -9.90
N ALA A 3 -2.53 0.69 -9.93
CA ALA A 3 -3.03 0.02 -8.73
C ALA A 3 -1.93 -0.51 -7.79
N GLN A 4 -0.89 -1.15 -8.34
CA GLN A 4 0.21 -1.68 -7.52
C GLN A 4 1.13 -0.55 -7.02
N SER A 5 1.36 0.48 -7.83
CA SER A 5 2.09 1.68 -7.41
C SER A 5 1.37 2.41 -6.25
N MET A 6 0.05 2.52 -6.31
CA MET A 6 -0.74 3.12 -5.24
C MET A 6 -0.66 2.28 -3.95
N ARG A 7 -0.69 0.95 -4.08
CA ARG A 7 -0.48 0.04 -2.94
C ARG A 7 0.87 0.24 -2.29
N LEU A 8 1.94 0.30 -3.10
CA LEU A 8 3.29 0.56 -2.62
C LEU A 8 3.38 1.90 -1.88
N ASN A 9 2.82 2.97 -2.44
CA ASN A 9 2.83 4.29 -1.80
C ASN A 9 2.05 4.29 -0.47
N THR A 10 0.92 3.58 -0.41
CA THR A 10 0.10 3.48 0.80
C THR A 10 0.84 2.72 1.90
N VAL A 11 1.43 1.57 1.56
CA VAL A 11 2.22 0.75 2.48
C VAL A 11 3.46 1.51 2.97
N ALA A 12 4.14 2.23 2.09
CA ALA A 12 5.28 3.08 2.46
C ALA A 12 4.86 4.21 3.42
N SER A 13 3.69 4.82 3.19
CA SER A 13 3.14 5.83 4.09
C SER A 13 2.79 5.24 5.45
N ASN A 14 2.18 4.04 5.50
CA ASN A 14 1.89 3.35 6.76
C ASN A 14 3.17 3.04 7.53
N LEU A 15 4.19 2.50 6.85
CA LEU A 15 5.47 2.15 7.48
C LEU A 15 6.19 3.39 8.02
N ALA A 16 6.18 4.51 7.27
CA ALA A 16 6.79 5.77 7.71
C ALA A 16 6.10 6.38 8.95
N ASN A 17 4.80 6.13 9.11
CA ASN A 17 4.01 6.63 10.24
C ASN A 17 3.79 5.58 11.33
N ALA A 18 4.37 4.38 11.21
CA ALA A 18 4.14 3.27 12.14
C ALA A 18 4.63 3.59 13.55
N ASP A 19 5.74 4.33 13.65
CA ASP A 19 6.34 4.76 14.92
C ASP A 19 5.91 6.18 15.35
N SER A 20 5.03 6.84 14.57
CA SER A 20 4.59 8.20 14.87
C SER A 20 3.42 8.21 15.84
N VAL A 21 3.65 8.63 17.07
CA VAL A 21 2.61 8.77 18.11
C VAL A 21 1.57 9.84 17.75
N VAL A 22 1.92 10.77 16.87
CA VAL A 22 1.06 11.89 16.47
C VAL A 22 1.02 12.04 14.95
N SER A 23 -0.19 12.11 14.40
CA SER A 23 -0.40 12.63 13.05
C SER A 23 -0.53 14.16 13.08
N SER A 24 -0.59 14.80 11.90
CA SER A 24 -0.72 16.26 11.75
C SER A 24 -1.89 16.86 12.52
N ASP A 25 -2.91 16.04 12.78
CA ASP A 25 -4.19 16.44 13.38
C ASP A 25 -4.24 16.20 14.90
N GLY A 26 -3.11 15.86 15.53
CA GLY A 26 -3.02 15.60 16.97
C GLY A 26 -3.59 14.23 17.41
N LYS A 27 -4.08 13.42 16.47
CA LYS A 27 -4.60 12.07 16.69
C LYS A 27 -3.58 11.00 16.26
N PRO A 28 -3.61 9.78 16.83
CA PRO A 28 -2.78 8.67 16.39
C PRO A 28 -3.02 8.35 14.91
N TYR A 29 -1.95 8.01 14.18
CA TYR A 29 -2.06 7.64 12.78
C TYR A 29 -2.88 6.35 12.61
N GLN A 30 -3.79 6.33 11.64
CA GLN A 30 -4.53 5.14 11.25
C GLN A 30 -3.97 4.57 9.96
N SER A 31 -3.71 3.26 9.95
CA SER A 31 -3.22 2.54 8.78
C SER A 31 -4.21 2.67 7.63
N LYS A 32 -3.68 2.96 6.44
CA LYS A 32 -4.47 3.13 5.22
C LYS A 32 -4.42 1.86 4.39
N GLN A 33 -5.56 1.43 3.87
CA GLN A 33 -5.68 0.25 3.03
C GLN A 33 -6.30 0.59 1.68
N VAL A 34 -5.74 0.02 0.62
CA VAL A 34 -6.22 0.23 -0.76
C VAL A 34 -7.27 -0.83 -1.08
N VAL A 35 -8.48 -0.39 -1.42
CA VAL A 35 -9.56 -1.27 -1.89
C VAL A 35 -9.47 -1.37 -3.41
N PHE A 36 -9.35 -2.61 -3.89
CA PHE A 36 -9.30 -2.91 -5.32
C PHE A 36 -10.66 -3.34 -5.82
N LYS A 37 -10.98 -2.92 -7.04
CA LYS A 37 -12.15 -3.36 -7.78
C LYS A 37 -11.72 -4.03 -9.08
N ALA A 38 -12.29 -5.21 -9.34
CA ALA A 38 -12.16 -5.85 -10.63
C ALA A 38 -13.13 -5.18 -11.60
N VAL A 39 -12.59 -4.57 -12.65
CA VAL A 39 -13.36 -4.03 -13.77
C VAL A 39 -13.25 -5.04 -14.91
N GLN A 40 -14.38 -5.60 -15.30
CA GLN A 40 -14.43 -6.54 -16.42
C GLN A 40 -14.89 -5.78 -17.65
N ASP A 41 -13.99 -5.62 -18.62
CA ASP A 41 -14.33 -5.02 -19.91
C ASP A 41 -15.08 -6.06 -20.76
N ALA A 42 -16.38 -5.83 -20.94
CA ALA A 42 -17.26 -6.70 -21.72
C ALA A 42 -16.84 -6.79 -23.20
N ALA A 43 -16.11 -5.82 -23.74
CA ALA A 43 -15.63 -5.81 -25.12
C ALA A 43 -14.35 -6.62 -25.31
N ASN A 44 -13.42 -6.59 -24.34
CA ASN A 44 -12.08 -7.19 -24.48
C ASN A 44 -11.89 -8.51 -23.73
N LYS A 45 -12.91 -9.03 -23.03
CA LYS A 45 -12.80 -10.21 -22.13
C LYS A 45 -11.58 -10.14 -21.18
N SER A 46 -11.16 -8.93 -20.87
CA SER A 46 -9.99 -8.64 -20.06
C SER A 46 -10.46 -8.14 -18.71
N SER A 47 -9.87 -8.68 -17.64
CA SER A 47 -10.16 -8.26 -16.28
C SER A 47 -9.03 -7.34 -15.83
N THR A 48 -9.35 -6.07 -15.62
CA THR A 48 -8.41 -5.08 -15.07
C THR A 48 -8.71 -4.85 -13.59
N VAL A 49 -7.69 -4.45 -12.84
CA VAL A 49 -7.84 -4.11 -11.41
C VAL A 49 -7.58 -2.63 -11.27
N GLU A 50 -8.57 -1.92 -10.74
CA GLU A 50 -8.50 -0.49 -10.46
C GLU A 50 -8.59 -0.22 -8.96
N VAL A 51 -8.06 0.93 -8.55
CA VAL A 51 -8.17 1.41 -7.17
C VAL A 51 -9.50 2.11 -7.02
N GLU A 52 -10.39 1.57 -6.18
CA GLU A 52 -11.69 2.18 -5.94
C GLU A 52 -11.58 3.30 -4.89
N ARG A 53 -10.85 3.06 -3.80
CA ARG A 53 -10.59 4.04 -2.74
C ARG A 53 -9.52 3.57 -1.77
N VAL A 54 -8.96 4.53 -1.02
CA VAL A 54 -8.14 4.27 0.17
C VAL A 54 -9.03 4.45 1.40
N ILE A 55 -9.11 3.44 2.26
CA ILE A 55 -9.86 3.48 3.52
C ILE A 55 -8.89 3.48 4.70
N GLU A 56 -9.28 4.08 5.81
CA GLU A 56 -8.54 4.00 7.07
C GLU A 56 -9.02 2.77 7.86
N ASP A 57 -8.08 2.04 8.46
CA ASP A 57 -8.40 0.88 9.30
C ASP A 57 -9.03 1.36 10.62
N THR A 58 -10.24 0.88 10.88
CA THR A 58 -11.03 1.18 12.08
C THR A 58 -10.55 0.46 13.35
N LYS A 59 -9.52 -0.40 13.26
CA LYS A 59 -8.99 -1.10 14.43
C LYS A 59 -8.46 -0.11 15.47
N PRO A 60 -8.71 -0.33 16.77
CA PRO A 60 -8.14 0.50 17.81
C PRO A 60 -6.61 0.43 17.78
N GLY A 61 -5.96 1.59 17.90
CA GLY A 61 -4.52 1.70 18.08
C GLY A 61 -4.05 1.03 19.37
N LYS A 62 -2.77 0.67 19.45
CA LYS A 62 -2.21 0.04 20.65
C LYS A 62 -1.96 1.10 21.72
N MET A 63 -2.48 0.91 22.92
CA MET A 63 -2.11 1.75 24.06
C MET A 63 -0.83 1.22 24.69
N VAL A 64 0.17 2.08 24.79
CA VAL A 64 1.46 1.76 25.43
C VAL A 64 1.63 2.66 26.64
N TYR A 65 2.06 2.08 27.75
CA TYR A 65 2.34 2.84 28.97
C TYR A 65 3.72 3.48 28.86
N ASP A 66 3.76 4.80 28.75
CA ASP A 66 4.98 5.61 28.78
C ASP A 66 4.71 6.96 29.48
N PRO A 67 4.80 7.01 30.82
CA PRO A 67 4.48 8.20 31.60
C PRO A 67 5.50 9.34 31.44
N LYS A 68 6.65 9.10 30.79
CA LYS A 68 7.66 10.14 30.50
C LYS A 68 7.45 10.79 29.13
N HIS A 69 6.51 10.29 28.34
CA HIS A 69 6.24 10.81 27.01
C HIS A 69 5.41 12.11 27.10
N PRO A 70 5.77 13.18 26.36
CA PRO A 70 5.04 14.47 26.40
C PRO A 70 3.58 14.37 25.93
N MET A 71 3.23 13.29 25.24
CA MET A 71 1.89 13.00 24.72
C MET A 71 1.14 11.94 25.53
N ALA A 72 1.64 11.58 26.71
CA ALA A 72 0.96 10.66 27.62
C ALA A 72 -0.33 11.30 28.15
N ASN A 73 -1.39 10.51 28.23
CA ASN A 73 -2.63 10.94 28.91
C ASN A 73 -2.39 11.09 30.42
N ALA A 74 -3.42 11.52 31.16
CA ALA A 74 -3.35 11.70 32.63
C ALA A 74 -2.93 10.42 33.38
N ASP A 75 -3.15 9.25 32.78
CA ASP A 75 -2.82 7.93 33.33
C ASP A 75 -1.45 7.39 32.87
N GLY A 76 -0.68 8.15 32.06
CA GLY A 76 0.64 7.76 31.58
C GLY A 76 0.65 6.90 30.31
N TYR A 77 -0.46 6.78 29.59
CA TYR A 77 -0.58 6.00 28.36
C TYR A 77 -0.49 6.87 27.11
N ILE A 78 0.21 6.36 26.11
CA ILE A 78 0.23 6.87 24.74
C ILE A 78 -0.58 5.95 23.82
N THR A 79 -1.31 6.53 22.88
CA THR A 79 -2.01 5.76 21.85
C THR A 79 -1.11 5.70 20.62
N MET A 80 -0.54 4.53 20.36
CA MET A 80 0.23 4.27 19.15
C MET A 80 -0.68 3.98 17.95
N PRO A 81 -0.19 4.23 16.72
CA PRO A 81 -0.86 3.84 15.49
C PRO A 81 -1.27 2.37 15.47
N ASN A 82 -2.36 2.07 14.76
CA ASN A 82 -2.80 0.69 14.53
C ASN A 82 -2.03 -0.01 13.39
N VAL A 83 -0.78 0.39 13.14
CA VAL A 83 0.06 -0.13 12.06
C VAL A 83 0.83 -1.36 12.56
N ASN A 84 0.75 -2.47 11.82
CA ASN A 84 1.62 -3.62 12.04
C ASN A 84 2.79 -3.60 11.04
N VAL A 85 3.96 -3.18 11.50
CA VAL A 85 5.19 -3.10 10.69
C VAL A 85 5.48 -4.41 9.96
N THR A 86 5.28 -5.56 10.61
CA THR A 86 5.54 -6.88 10.01
C THR A 86 4.61 -7.14 8.83
N GLU A 87 3.31 -6.87 8.98
CA GLU A 87 2.34 -7.05 7.91
C GLU A 87 2.59 -6.05 6.77
N GLU A 88 2.91 -4.79 7.09
CA GLU A 88 3.22 -3.77 6.10
C GLU A 88 4.48 -4.08 5.30
N MET A 89 5.54 -4.61 5.95
CA MET A 89 6.73 -5.05 5.23
C MET A 89 6.43 -6.20 4.26
N VAL A 90 5.60 -7.17 4.66
CA VAL A 90 5.17 -8.26 3.77
C VAL A 90 4.34 -7.71 2.60
N ASN A 91 3.42 -6.79 2.88
CA ASN A 91 2.64 -6.09 1.86
C ASN A 91 3.52 -5.31 0.88
N MET A 92 4.58 -4.65 1.38
CA MET A 92 5.54 -3.91 0.56
C MET A 92 6.30 -4.83 -0.38
N ILE A 93 6.81 -5.96 0.14
CA ILE A 93 7.52 -6.96 -0.65
C ILE A 93 6.61 -7.54 -1.73
N SER A 94 5.37 -7.90 -1.35
CA SER A 94 4.37 -8.44 -2.28
C SER A 94 4.05 -7.45 -3.40
N ALA A 95 3.77 -6.18 -3.05
CA ALA A 95 3.43 -5.14 -4.01
C ALA A 95 4.63 -4.77 -4.91
N SER A 96 5.86 -4.78 -4.36
CA SER A 96 7.10 -4.52 -5.11
C SER A 96 7.35 -5.60 -6.16
N ARG A 97 7.24 -6.88 -5.76
CA ARG A 97 7.36 -8.02 -6.69
C ARG A 97 6.27 -7.98 -7.76
N ALA A 98 5.02 -7.67 -7.39
CA ALA A 98 3.93 -7.54 -8.36
C ALA A 98 4.19 -6.41 -9.37
N TYR A 99 4.72 -5.26 -8.91
CA TYR A 99 5.11 -4.17 -9.80
C TYR A 99 6.26 -4.57 -10.73
N GLN A 100 7.32 -5.20 -10.21
CA GLN A 100 8.45 -5.70 -10.99
C GLN A 100 8.00 -6.70 -12.07
N ASN A 101 7.18 -7.69 -11.70
CA ASN A 101 6.65 -8.68 -12.64
C ASN A 101 5.80 -8.04 -13.74
N ASN A 102 4.99 -7.02 -13.40
CA ASN A 102 4.20 -6.29 -14.39
C ASN A 102 5.08 -5.52 -15.39
N VAL A 103 6.19 -4.94 -14.92
CA VAL A 103 7.16 -4.26 -15.81
C VAL A 103 7.90 -5.28 -16.67
N GLU A 104 8.30 -6.41 -16.11
CA GLU A 104 9.01 -7.47 -16.84
C GLU A 104 8.13 -8.10 -17.93
N THR A 105 6.87 -8.40 -17.63
CA THR A 105 5.92 -8.93 -18.63
C THR A 105 5.67 -7.96 -19.77
N MET A 106 5.57 -6.65 -19.49
CA MET A 106 5.47 -5.61 -20.53
C MET A 106 6.73 -5.52 -21.38
N ASN A 107 7.91 -5.63 -20.77
CA ASN A 107 9.17 -5.65 -21.50
C ASN A 107 9.29 -6.91 -22.39
N ALA A 108 8.91 -8.08 -21.87
CA ALA A 108 8.88 -9.32 -22.63
C ALA A 108 7.92 -9.21 -23.84
N ALA A 109 6.71 -8.67 -23.64
CA ALA A 109 5.77 -8.41 -24.71
C ALA A 109 6.34 -7.45 -25.77
N LYS A 110 6.98 -6.35 -25.33
CA LYS A 110 7.66 -5.40 -26.24
C LYS A 110 8.77 -6.07 -27.04
N THR A 111 9.61 -6.90 -26.42
CA THR A 111 10.67 -7.63 -27.10
C THR A 111 10.11 -8.60 -28.13
N MET A 112 9.02 -9.32 -27.81
CA MET A 112 8.35 -10.22 -28.75
C MET A 112 7.80 -9.45 -29.96
N LEU A 113 7.10 -8.33 -29.73
CA LEU A 113 6.57 -7.49 -30.81
C LEU A 113 7.67 -6.94 -31.73
N LEU A 114 8.78 -6.47 -31.18
CA LEU A 114 9.93 -5.99 -31.96
C LEU A 114 10.56 -7.10 -32.81
N LYS A 115 10.69 -8.31 -32.25
CA LYS A 115 11.17 -9.47 -33.01
C LYS A 115 10.21 -9.84 -34.14
N THR A 116 8.90 -9.78 -33.92
CA THR A 116 7.89 -10.03 -34.97
C THR A 116 7.98 -9.00 -36.10
N LEU A 117 8.16 -7.71 -35.76
CA LEU A 117 8.34 -6.64 -36.76
C LEU A 117 9.59 -6.86 -37.63
N ASN A 118 10.70 -7.29 -37.03
CA ASN A 118 11.95 -7.57 -37.76
C ASN A 118 11.87 -8.82 -38.68
N ILE A 119 10.94 -9.75 -38.43
CA ILE A 119 10.72 -10.92 -39.29
C ILE A 119 9.89 -10.54 -40.54
N GLY A 120 9.16 -9.43 -40.49
CA GLY A 120 8.36 -8.91 -41.61
C GLY A 120 9.12 -8.00 -42.58
N GLN A 121 10.42 -7.78 -42.38
CA GLN A 121 11.33 -7.09 -43.31
C GLN A 121 12.17 -8.12 -44.07
#